data_AF-A0A7Y2XPS8-F1
#
_entry.id   AF-A0A7Y2XPS8-F1
#
_cell.length_a   1.000
_cell.length_b   1.000
_cell.length_c   1.000
_cell.angle_alpha   90.00
_cell.angle_beta   90.00
_cell.angle_gamma   90.00
#
_symmetry.space_group_name_H-M   'P 1'
#
loop_
_entity.id
_entity.type
_entity.pdbx_description
1 polymer ?
#
loop_
_entity_poly.entity_id
_entity_poly.type
_entity_poly.pdbx_seq_one_letter_code
_entity_poly.pdbx_strand_id
1 'polypeptide(L)'
;MMKLVIFGVAVIMAAPHSASADKPSVHPVLKALDQKRPVLKVVRKYYPHATTVSLGSKLHFEDRTRLYIARAIVKTPLGREAPHVEVRGPKPDGGVWCDIVLVNGSSKPLARAEGATDRGQFTEHMIYQDLKGINQYLRVTLRVPKGDGSRAFVKEFKDLIRSYTHDFTTDR
;
A
#
# COMPACT_ATOMS: atom_id res chain seq x y z
N MET A 1 -8.24 64.45 41.91
CA MET A 1 -8.78 64.50 40.54
C MET A 1 -7.97 63.53 39.68
N MET A 2 -8.62 62.46 39.20
CA MET A 2 -8.01 61.27 38.59
C MET A 2 -7.48 61.52 37.17
N LYS A 3 -6.28 61.00 36.89
CA LYS A 3 -5.67 60.91 35.55
C LYS A 3 -6.30 59.74 34.78
N LEU A 4 -6.88 60.02 33.62
CA LEU A 4 -7.40 59.01 32.70
C LEU A 4 -6.26 58.55 31.78
N VAL A 5 -5.82 57.29 31.93
CA VAL A 5 -4.83 56.64 31.07
C VAL A 5 -5.58 55.88 29.98
N ILE A 6 -5.38 56.26 28.73
CA ILE A 6 -5.96 55.57 27.56
C ILE A 6 -5.01 54.43 27.19
N PHE A 7 -5.44 53.18 27.42
CA PHE A 7 -4.76 52.00 26.90
C PHE A 7 -5.15 51.81 25.43
N GLY A 8 -4.19 52.04 24.52
CA GLY A 8 -4.32 51.70 23.11
C GLY A 8 -4.33 50.17 22.93
N VAL A 9 -5.41 49.63 22.36
CA VAL A 9 -5.50 48.23 21.96
C VAL A 9 -4.80 48.08 20.60
N ALA A 10 -3.62 47.46 20.61
CA ALA A 10 -2.96 47.03 19.38
C ALA A 10 -3.67 45.79 18.82
N VAL A 11 -4.41 45.95 17.72
CA VAL A 11 -4.96 44.83 16.96
C VAL A 11 -3.84 44.19 16.17
N ILE A 12 -3.32 43.07 16.68
CA ILE A 12 -2.38 42.22 15.94
C ILE A 12 -3.18 41.51 14.85
N MET A 13 -3.09 42.03 13.62
CA MET A 13 -3.56 41.34 12.41
C MET A 13 -2.69 40.08 12.22
N ALA A 14 -3.18 38.94 12.72
CA ALA A 14 -2.62 37.65 12.37
C ALA A 14 -2.91 37.40 10.88
N ALA A 15 -1.89 37.60 10.04
CA ALA A 15 -1.96 37.20 8.64
C ALA A 15 -2.30 35.70 8.58
N PRO A 16 -3.28 35.28 7.76
CA PRO A 16 -3.56 33.86 7.60
C PRO A 16 -2.31 33.25 6.95
N HIS A 17 -1.60 32.42 7.72
CA HIS A 17 -0.66 31.47 7.16
C HIS A 17 -1.48 30.57 6.24
N SER A 18 -1.44 30.87 4.94
CA SER A 18 -1.87 29.96 3.91
C SER A 18 -0.94 28.75 4.00
N ALA A 19 -1.35 27.77 4.80
CA ALA A 19 -0.80 26.44 4.73
C ALA A 19 -1.08 25.96 3.32
N SER A 20 -0.08 26.05 2.45
CA SER A 20 -0.01 25.25 1.24
C SER A 20 -0.29 23.83 1.69
N ALA A 21 -1.51 23.34 1.45
CA ALA A 21 -1.79 21.93 1.47
C ALA A 21 -1.01 21.35 0.30
N ASP A 22 0.30 21.13 0.52
CA ASP A 22 1.16 20.40 -0.37
C ASP A 22 0.43 19.09 -0.67
N LYS A 23 -0.06 18.97 -1.90
CA LYS A 23 -0.68 17.74 -2.36
C LYS A 23 0.30 16.62 -2.05
N PRO A 24 -0.12 15.54 -1.37
CA PRO A 24 0.79 14.47 -1.03
C PRO A 24 1.52 14.00 -2.29
N SER A 25 2.85 14.19 -2.30
CA SER A 25 3.67 13.88 -3.46
C SER A 25 3.83 12.36 -3.55
N VAL A 26 3.45 11.79 -4.69
CA VAL A 26 3.60 10.35 -4.97
C VAL A 26 4.98 10.12 -5.57
N HIS A 27 5.68 9.09 -5.11
CA HIS A 27 7.00 8.74 -5.63
C HIS A 27 6.94 8.47 -7.15
N PRO A 28 7.86 9.03 -7.97
CA PRO A 28 7.81 8.90 -9.43
C PRO A 28 7.73 7.46 -9.94
N VAL A 29 8.42 6.52 -9.29
CA VAL A 29 8.36 5.09 -9.62
C VAL A 29 6.95 4.52 -9.44
N LEU A 30 6.26 4.88 -8.36
CA LEU A 30 4.88 4.45 -8.12
C LEU A 30 3.89 5.16 -9.05
N LYS A 31 4.15 6.43 -9.33
CA LYS A 31 3.40 7.16 -10.34
C LYS A 31 3.54 6.50 -11.73
N ALA A 32 4.72 6.02 -12.10
CA ALA A 32 4.93 5.27 -13.34
C ALA A 32 4.23 3.90 -13.32
N LEU A 33 4.24 3.21 -12.17
CA LEU A 33 3.50 1.96 -11.95
C LEU A 33 1.99 2.13 -12.13
N ASP A 34 1.44 3.26 -11.71
CA ASP A 34 0.01 3.57 -11.75
C ASP A 34 -0.43 4.21 -13.09
N GLN A 35 0.39 5.11 -13.65
CA GLN A 35 0.04 5.89 -14.85
C GLN A 35 0.52 5.28 -16.16
N LYS A 36 1.71 4.65 -16.17
CA LYS A 36 2.32 4.10 -17.39
C LYS A 36 2.24 2.57 -17.46
N ARG A 37 1.82 1.88 -16.39
CA ARG A 37 1.89 0.41 -16.32
C ARG A 37 0.59 -0.25 -15.78
N PRO A 38 0.30 -1.51 -16.17
CA PRO A 38 -1.03 -2.13 -16.12
C PRO A 38 -1.50 -2.65 -14.75
N VAL A 39 -0.94 -2.22 -13.61
CA VAL A 39 -1.35 -2.80 -12.31
C VAL A 39 -2.84 -2.56 -12.06
N LEU A 40 -3.29 -1.31 -12.21
CA LEU A 40 -4.70 -0.99 -12.09
C LEU A 40 -5.54 -1.63 -13.20
N LYS A 41 -5.01 -1.78 -14.41
CA LYS A 41 -5.70 -2.45 -15.52
C LYS A 41 -5.95 -3.93 -15.23
N VAL A 42 -4.95 -4.63 -14.70
CA VAL A 42 -5.08 -6.03 -14.26
C VAL A 42 -6.02 -6.12 -13.08
N VAL A 43 -5.90 -5.25 -12.07
CA VAL A 43 -6.82 -5.24 -10.93
C VAL A 43 -8.26 -5.03 -11.39
N ARG A 44 -8.55 -4.02 -12.23
CA ARG A 44 -9.91 -3.72 -12.72
C ARG A 44 -10.47 -4.75 -13.69
N LYS A 45 -9.63 -5.54 -14.36
CA LYS A 45 -10.08 -6.69 -15.17
C LYS A 45 -10.82 -7.72 -14.31
N TYR A 46 -10.40 -7.92 -13.06
CA TYR A 46 -11.00 -8.89 -12.14
C TYR A 46 -11.88 -8.26 -11.06
N TYR A 47 -11.62 -7.01 -10.70
CA TYR A 47 -12.33 -6.23 -9.68
C TYR A 47 -12.70 -4.86 -10.24
N PRO A 48 -13.76 -4.76 -11.06
CA PRO A 48 -14.08 -3.54 -11.82
C PRO A 48 -14.30 -2.29 -10.96
N HIS A 49 -14.73 -2.48 -9.71
CA HIS A 49 -15.02 -1.41 -8.77
C HIS A 49 -13.84 -1.09 -7.83
N ALA A 50 -12.68 -1.70 -8.05
CA ALA A 50 -11.49 -1.44 -7.25
C ALA A 50 -11.10 0.05 -7.28
N THR A 51 -10.96 0.59 -6.07
CA THR A 51 -10.47 1.94 -5.82
C THR A 51 -8.95 1.94 -5.72
N THR A 52 -8.33 3.08 -6.01
CA THR A 52 -6.88 3.24 -5.87
C THR A 52 -6.56 4.45 -5.01
N VAL A 53 -5.53 4.32 -4.19
CA VAL A 53 -4.96 5.44 -3.44
C VAL A 53 -3.45 5.38 -3.57
N SER A 54 -2.87 6.47 -4.07
CA SER A 54 -1.42 6.65 -4.22
C SER A 54 -0.96 7.73 -3.25
N LEU A 55 -0.07 7.38 -2.31
CA LEU A 55 0.41 8.29 -1.27
C LEU A 55 1.87 7.99 -0.92
N GLY A 56 2.76 8.96 -1.13
CA GLY A 56 4.19 8.82 -0.81
C GLY A 56 4.82 7.63 -1.55
N SER A 57 5.33 6.66 -0.79
CA SER A 57 5.92 5.41 -1.28
C SER A 57 4.96 4.22 -1.24
N LYS A 58 3.64 4.47 -1.25
CA LYS A 58 2.61 3.44 -1.22
C LYS A 58 1.58 3.63 -2.34
N LEU A 59 1.24 2.53 -3.00
CA LEU A 59 0.10 2.37 -3.90
C LEU A 59 -0.84 1.32 -3.31
N HIS A 60 -2.10 1.68 -3.10
CA HIS A 60 -3.11 0.85 -2.47
C HIS A 60 -4.26 0.57 -3.44
N PHE A 61 -4.77 -0.66 -3.44
CA PHE A 61 -5.99 -1.06 -4.13
C PHE A 61 -6.91 -1.78 -3.18
N GLU A 62 -8.20 -1.45 -3.23
CA GLU A 62 -9.20 -2.28 -2.57
C GLU A 62 -10.54 -2.29 -3.29
N ASP A 63 -11.20 -3.44 -3.20
CA ASP A 63 -12.61 -3.63 -3.55
C ASP A 63 -13.27 -4.55 -2.53
N ARG A 64 -14.50 -4.21 -2.13
CA ARG A 64 -15.34 -5.01 -1.23
C ARG A 64 -14.56 -5.61 -0.05
N THR A 65 -13.99 -4.76 0.80
CA THR A 65 -13.21 -5.19 1.98
C THR A 65 -14.03 -5.16 3.27
N ARG A 66 -13.55 -5.85 4.31
CA ARG A 66 -14.04 -5.72 5.71
C ARG A 66 -12.91 -6.00 6.70
N LEU A 67 -13.14 -5.69 7.96
CA LEU A 67 -12.24 -6.02 9.06
C LEU A 67 -12.47 -7.46 9.51
N TYR A 68 -11.38 -8.13 9.88
CA TYR A 68 -11.33 -9.49 10.39
C TYR A 68 -10.44 -9.55 11.62
N ILE A 69 -10.69 -10.53 12.48
CA ILE A 69 -9.76 -10.94 13.52
C ILE A 69 -8.98 -12.14 13.01
N ALA A 70 -7.67 -12.00 12.86
CA ALA A 70 -6.80 -13.05 12.32
C ALA A 70 -5.47 -13.12 13.07
N ARG A 71 -4.83 -14.29 13.11
CA ARG A 71 -3.51 -14.49 13.73
C ARG A 71 -2.47 -13.58 13.07
N ALA A 72 -1.66 -12.89 13.88
CA ALA A 72 -0.57 -12.05 13.39
C ALA A 72 0.49 -12.89 12.65
N ILE A 73 1.06 -12.33 11.58
CA ILE A 73 2.25 -12.92 10.93
C ILE A 73 3.47 -12.34 11.63
N VAL A 74 3.88 -13.02 12.69
CA VAL A 74 5.05 -12.66 13.50
C VAL A 74 5.80 -13.94 13.86
N LYS A 75 7.11 -13.81 14.09
CA LYS A 75 7.87 -14.89 14.72
C LYS A 75 7.40 -15.02 16.15
N THR A 76 6.75 -16.13 16.49
CA THR A 76 6.39 -16.44 17.87
C THR A 76 7.47 -17.30 18.53
N PRO A 77 7.79 -17.04 19.81
CA PRO A 77 8.60 -17.96 20.61
C PRO A 77 7.98 -19.36 20.64
N LEU A 78 8.82 -20.37 20.78
CA LEU A 78 8.39 -21.77 20.87
C LEU A 78 7.34 -21.93 21.99
N GLY A 79 6.24 -22.62 21.70
CA GLY A 79 5.16 -22.86 22.67
C GLY A 79 4.19 -21.69 22.88
N ARG A 80 4.32 -20.58 22.14
CA ARG A 80 3.34 -19.48 22.16
C ARG A 80 2.59 -19.38 20.83
N GLU A 81 1.27 -19.22 20.92
CA GLU A 81 0.46 -18.88 19.75
C GLU A 81 0.66 -17.41 19.34
N ALA A 82 0.51 -17.14 18.04
CA ALA A 82 0.53 -15.78 17.54
C ALA A 82 -0.74 -15.05 18.01
N PRO A 83 -0.62 -13.79 18.48
CA PRO A 83 -1.78 -13.03 18.91
C PRO A 83 -2.74 -12.81 17.74
N HIS A 84 -4.02 -12.67 18.06
CA HIS A 84 -5.02 -12.22 17.09
C HIS A 84 -4.96 -10.70 16.96
N VAL A 85 -5.06 -10.21 15.74
CA VAL A 85 -5.03 -8.79 15.40
C VAL A 85 -6.15 -8.47 14.42
N GLU A 86 -6.61 -7.22 14.46
CA GLU A 86 -7.54 -6.71 13.46
C GLU A 86 -6.80 -6.50 12.13
N VAL A 87 -7.34 -7.09 11.07
CA VAL A 87 -6.78 -7.02 9.72
C VAL A 87 -7.89 -6.78 8.71
N ARG A 88 -7.68 -5.81 7.81
CA ARG A 88 -8.58 -5.59 6.67
C ARG A 88 -8.32 -6.63 5.58
N GLY A 89 -9.36 -7.26 5.06
CA GLY A 89 -9.24 -8.24 3.98
C GLY A 89 -10.43 -8.19 3.03
N PRO A 90 -10.35 -8.95 1.92
CA PRO A 90 -11.45 -9.05 0.95
C PRO A 90 -12.66 -9.76 1.56
N LYS A 91 -13.87 -9.39 1.13
CA LYS A 91 -15.06 -10.22 1.32
C LYS A 91 -14.94 -11.51 0.48
N PRO A 92 -15.45 -12.65 0.95
CA PRO A 92 -15.26 -13.94 0.30
C PRO A 92 -15.90 -14.03 -1.10
N ASP A 93 -16.88 -13.18 -1.38
CA ASP A 93 -17.68 -13.17 -2.60
C ASP A 93 -17.17 -12.17 -3.66
N GLY A 94 -15.84 -11.98 -3.70
CA GLY A 94 -15.17 -11.25 -4.78
C GLY A 94 -14.53 -9.92 -4.41
N GLY A 95 -13.98 -9.78 -3.20
CA GLY A 95 -13.16 -8.61 -2.83
C GLY A 95 -11.68 -8.75 -3.19
N VAL A 96 -10.93 -7.65 -3.08
CA VAL A 96 -9.46 -7.63 -3.12
C VAL A 96 -8.93 -6.56 -2.18
N TRP A 97 -7.76 -6.78 -1.60
CA TRP A 97 -7.01 -5.74 -0.89
C TRP A 97 -5.54 -5.89 -1.23
N CYS A 98 -4.87 -4.82 -1.63
CA CYS A 98 -3.48 -4.86 -2.05
C CYS A 98 -2.73 -3.61 -1.64
N ASP A 99 -1.56 -3.79 -1.05
CA ASP A 99 -0.58 -2.74 -0.83
C ASP A 99 0.68 -3.02 -1.64
N ILE A 100 1.15 -2.04 -2.40
CA ILE A 100 2.47 -2.03 -3.05
C ILE A 100 3.27 -0.90 -2.43
N VAL A 101 4.33 -1.25 -1.71
CA VAL A 101 5.21 -0.29 -1.04
C VAL A 101 6.57 -0.30 -1.71
N LEU A 102 7.08 0.87 -2.05
CA LEU A 102 8.45 1.04 -2.51
C LEU A 102 9.38 1.16 -1.31
N VAL A 103 10.39 0.30 -1.24
CA VAL A 103 11.32 0.22 -0.10
C VAL A 103 12.75 0.33 -0.60
N ASN A 104 13.59 1.07 0.13
CA ASN A 104 15.01 1.20 -0.18
C ASN A 104 15.78 -0.09 0.17
N GLY A 105 16.80 -0.40 -0.63
CA GLY A 105 17.65 -1.58 -0.47
C GLY A 105 17.30 -2.71 -1.43
N SER A 106 17.68 -3.94 -1.04
CA SER A 106 17.37 -5.17 -1.77
C SER A 106 16.47 -6.08 -0.94
N SER A 107 15.56 -6.76 -1.61
CA SER A 107 14.66 -7.75 -1.01
C SER A 107 15.29 -9.13 -0.82
N LYS A 108 16.53 -9.36 -1.26
CA LYS A 108 17.21 -10.68 -1.14
C LYS A 108 17.12 -11.30 0.26
N PRO A 109 17.31 -10.55 1.38
CA PRO A 109 17.18 -11.12 2.72
C PRO A 109 15.75 -11.59 3.06
N LEU A 110 14.75 -11.06 2.35
CA LEU A 110 13.32 -11.30 2.59
C LEU A 110 12.74 -12.40 1.69
N ALA A 111 13.53 -12.98 0.78
CA ALA A 111 13.06 -14.01 -0.15
C ALA A 111 12.38 -15.20 0.56
N ARG A 112 12.84 -15.56 1.78
CA ARG A 112 12.24 -16.64 2.59
C ARG A 112 10.85 -16.30 3.14
N ALA A 113 10.49 -15.02 3.23
CA ALA A 113 9.18 -14.56 3.68
C ALA A 113 8.18 -14.42 2.52
N GLU A 114 8.61 -14.69 1.29
CA GLU A 114 7.76 -14.68 0.11
C GLU A 114 6.86 -15.92 0.07
N GLY A 115 5.61 -15.76 -0.35
CA GLY A 115 4.70 -16.89 -0.47
C GLY A 115 3.25 -16.53 -0.23
N ALA A 116 2.44 -17.57 -0.01
CA ALA A 116 1.03 -17.47 0.33
C ALA A 116 0.83 -17.96 1.77
N THR A 117 0.15 -17.16 2.59
CA THR A 117 -0.19 -17.48 3.96
C THR A 117 -1.70 -17.56 4.09
N ASP A 118 -2.21 -18.66 4.62
CA ASP A 118 -3.61 -18.76 5.00
C ASP A 118 -3.89 -17.91 6.25
N ARG A 119 -4.81 -16.95 6.14
CA ARG A 119 -5.24 -16.07 7.24
C ARG A 119 -6.53 -16.53 7.92
N GLY A 120 -7.05 -17.69 7.55
CA GLY A 120 -8.35 -18.22 7.99
C GLY A 120 -9.48 -17.83 7.03
N GLN A 121 -9.71 -16.53 6.83
CA GLN A 121 -10.82 -16.04 5.98
C GLN A 121 -10.42 -15.72 4.54
N PHE A 122 -9.12 -15.52 4.28
CA PHE A 122 -8.58 -15.18 2.97
C PHE A 122 -7.13 -15.66 2.87
N THR A 123 -6.55 -15.57 1.67
CA THR A 123 -5.12 -15.85 1.45
C THR A 123 -4.36 -14.54 1.32
N GLU A 124 -3.27 -14.39 2.06
CA GLU A 124 -2.34 -13.26 1.94
C GLU A 124 -1.09 -13.70 1.19
N HIS A 125 -0.77 -13.00 0.10
CA HIS A 125 0.43 -13.18 -0.68
C HIS A 125 1.43 -12.07 -0.37
N MET A 126 2.63 -12.46 0.04
CA MET A 126 3.78 -11.58 0.11
C MET A 126 4.63 -11.78 -1.14
N ILE A 127 4.94 -10.69 -1.84
CA ILE A 127 5.77 -10.69 -3.05
C ILE A 127 6.83 -9.61 -2.90
N TYR A 128 8.08 -9.95 -3.24
CA TYR A 128 9.17 -8.99 -3.25
C TYR A 128 9.78 -8.90 -4.65
N GLN A 129 10.01 -7.69 -5.13
CA GLN A 129 10.61 -7.47 -6.45
C GLN A 129 11.63 -6.35 -6.42
N ASP A 130 12.92 -6.70 -6.48
CA ASP A 130 14.00 -5.74 -6.71
C ASP A 130 13.80 -5.03 -8.06
N LEU A 131 13.97 -3.71 -8.06
CA LEU A 131 13.85 -2.89 -9.26
C LEU A 131 15.24 -2.74 -9.89
N LYS A 132 15.36 -3.07 -11.17
CA LYS A 132 16.67 -3.01 -11.85
C LYS A 132 17.10 -1.55 -12.03
N GLY A 133 18.40 -1.30 -11.85
CA GLY A 133 19.00 0.01 -12.02
C GLY A 133 18.81 0.98 -10.86
N ILE A 134 18.08 0.59 -9.81
CA ILE A 134 17.89 1.40 -8.59
C ILE A 134 17.97 0.52 -7.34
N ASN A 135 18.52 1.04 -6.25
CA ASN A 135 18.62 0.31 -4.97
C ASN A 135 17.29 0.37 -4.19
N GLN A 136 16.22 -0.14 -4.81
CA GLN A 136 14.86 -0.19 -4.26
C GLN A 136 14.16 -1.46 -4.71
N TYR A 137 13.14 -1.87 -3.95
CA TYR A 137 12.28 -3.01 -4.28
C TYR A 137 10.82 -2.72 -3.98
N LEU A 138 9.92 -3.45 -4.64
CA LEU A 138 8.50 -3.49 -4.32
C LEU A 138 8.25 -4.55 -3.25
N ARG A 139 7.64 -4.14 -2.15
CA ARG A 139 7.01 -5.04 -1.19
C ARG A 139 5.52 -5.04 -1.44
N VAL A 140 5.00 -6.17 -1.89
CA VAL A 140 3.56 -6.34 -2.14
C VAL A 140 2.93 -7.21 -1.09
N THR A 141 1.82 -6.75 -0.52
CA THR A 141 0.91 -7.54 0.30
C THR A 141 -0.42 -7.60 -0.41
N LEU A 142 -0.75 -8.76 -0.98
CA LEU A 142 -1.99 -8.99 -1.72
C LEU A 142 -2.89 -9.95 -0.95
N ARG A 143 -4.12 -9.56 -0.66
CA ARG A 143 -5.13 -10.39 0.00
C ARG A 143 -6.26 -10.67 -0.97
N VAL A 144 -6.58 -11.95 -1.16
CA VAL A 144 -7.64 -12.43 -2.06
C VAL A 144 -8.51 -13.49 -1.37
N PRO A 145 -9.79 -13.64 -1.77
CA PRO A 145 -10.64 -14.72 -1.31
C PRO A 145 -10.01 -16.09 -1.57
N LYS A 146 -10.30 -17.04 -0.69
CA LYS A 146 -9.92 -18.45 -0.86
C LYS A 146 -10.61 -19.06 -2.07
N GLY A 147 -9.98 -20.11 -2.61
CA GLY A 147 -10.52 -20.87 -3.74
C GLY A 147 -10.05 -20.36 -5.10
N ASP A 148 -10.63 -20.95 -6.14
CA ASP A 148 -10.08 -20.84 -7.50
C ASP A 148 -10.45 -19.56 -8.23
N GLY A 149 -11.48 -18.84 -7.77
CA GLY A 149 -11.93 -17.59 -8.38
C GLY A 149 -10.84 -16.51 -8.43
N SER A 150 -9.89 -16.53 -7.50
CA SER A 150 -8.77 -15.57 -7.45
C SER A 150 -7.52 -16.06 -8.18
N ARG A 151 -7.46 -17.34 -8.61
CA ARG A 151 -6.22 -17.97 -9.08
C ARG A 151 -5.66 -17.31 -10.34
N ALA A 152 -6.52 -17.05 -11.33
CA ALA A 152 -6.14 -16.41 -12.58
C ALA A 152 -5.60 -14.99 -12.34
N PHE A 153 -6.31 -14.22 -11.51
CA PHE A 153 -5.87 -12.89 -11.09
C PHE A 153 -4.51 -12.93 -10.39
N VAL A 154 -4.34 -13.79 -9.37
CA VAL A 154 -3.09 -13.89 -8.62
C VAL A 154 -1.92 -14.22 -9.53
N LYS A 155 -2.11 -15.12 -10.50
CA LYS A 155 -1.07 -15.47 -11.48
C LYS A 155 -0.70 -14.26 -12.35
N GLU A 156 -1.67 -13.66 -13.02
CA GLU A 156 -1.45 -12.52 -13.92
C GLU A 156 -0.85 -11.31 -13.17
N PHE A 157 -1.32 -11.06 -11.96
CA PHE A 157 -0.80 -10.00 -11.10
C PHE A 157 0.64 -10.27 -10.67
N LYS A 158 0.98 -11.49 -10.24
CA LYS A 158 2.37 -11.87 -9.90
C LYS A 158 3.29 -11.75 -11.10
N ASP A 159 2.87 -12.25 -12.27
CA ASP A 159 3.65 -12.17 -13.51
C ASP A 159 3.92 -10.70 -13.87
N LEU A 160 2.91 -9.83 -13.72
CA LEU A 160 3.06 -8.39 -13.90
C LEU A 160 4.05 -7.79 -12.89
N ILE A 161 3.92 -8.07 -11.59
CA ILE A 161 4.85 -7.56 -10.57
C ILE A 161 6.29 -8.02 -10.87
N ARG A 162 6.47 -9.27 -11.28
CA ARG A 162 7.78 -9.84 -11.64
C ARG A 162 8.38 -9.22 -12.90
N SER A 163 7.54 -8.69 -13.80
CA SER A 163 8.02 -8.03 -15.02
C SER A 163 8.73 -6.70 -14.75
N TYR A 164 8.57 -6.09 -13.56
CA TYR A 164 9.25 -4.82 -13.19
C TYR A 164 10.75 -4.96 -12.89
N THR A 165 11.38 -6.03 -13.36
CA THR A 165 12.84 -6.22 -13.46
C THR A 165 13.52 -5.27 -14.47
N HIS A 166 12.83 -4.25 -14.97
CA HIS A 166 13.32 -3.39 -16.06
C HIS A 166 13.94 -2.10 -15.51
N ASP A 167 15.00 -1.62 -16.17
CA ASP A 167 15.73 -0.40 -15.82
C ASP A 167 14.82 0.84 -15.93
N PHE A 168 14.32 1.33 -14.79
CA PHE A 168 13.51 2.54 -14.69
C PHE A 168 14.25 3.81 -15.11
N THR A 169 15.57 3.74 -15.31
CA THR A 169 16.44 4.83 -15.74
C THR A 169 16.34 5.14 -17.24
N THR A 170 15.71 4.28 -18.04
CA THR A 170 15.65 4.42 -19.52
C THR A 170 14.32 4.97 -20.06
N ASP A 171 13.28 5.08 -19.24
CA ASP A 171 11.98 5.67 -19.63
C ASP A 171 11.96 7.21 -19.49
N ARG A 172 12.97 7.88 -20.07
CA ARG A 172 13.02 9.35 -20.20
C ARG A 172 12.39 9.82 -21.50
#